data_AF-A0A352KAV6-F1
#
_entry.id   AF-A0A352KAV6-F1
#
_cell.length_a   1.000
_cell.length_b   1.000
_cell.length_c   1.000
_cell.angle_alpha   90.00
_cell.angle_beta   90.00
_cell.angle_gamma   90.00
#
_symmetry.space_group_name_H-M   'P 1'
#
loop_
_entity.id
_entity.type
_entity.pdbx_description
1 polymer ?
#
loop_
_entity_poly.entity_id
_entity_poly.type
_entity_poly.pdbx_seq_one_letter_code
_entity_poly.pdbx_strand_id
1 'polypeptide(L)'
;MEVIDAQIGHGPSVPYLREVLVFLLATVLVVPLLQRLRASPVLGYLFVGALIGPFGLRIISDVDGVAALAQLGVVFLLFIIGLELSLERLRAMGRLIFGLGGAQVGLSAIVIGFIAWGWGNSPEAAIILGM
;
A
#
# COMPACT_ATOMS: atom_id res chain seq x y z
N MET A 1 -0.93 36.79 38.96
CA MET A 1 0.12 35.77 38.82
C MET A 1 -0.48 34.41 38.42
N GLU A 2 -1.57 34.39 37.63
CA GLU A 2 -2.31 33.16 37.27
C GLU A 2 -2.70 33.15 35.77
N VAL A 3 -2.08 34.01 34.95
CA VAL A 3 -2.44 34.20 33.53
C VAL A 3 -1.24 33.95 32.59
N ILE A 4 -0.08 33.52 33.10
CA ILE A 4 1.14 33.31 32.31
C ILE A 4 1.48 31.82 32.08
N ASP A 5 0.87 30.88 32.83
CA ASP A 5 1.18 29.45 32.71
C ASP A 5 0.30 28.67 31.71
N ALA A 6 -0.55 29.34 30.93
CA ALA A 6 -1.41 28.68 29.92
C ALA A 6 -0.79 28.60 28.51
N GLN A 7 0.47 28.99 28.34
CA GLN A 7 1.14 29.09 27.04
C GLN A 7 2.53 28.39 26.99
N ILE A 8 2.74 27.35 27.79
CA ILE A 8 3.94 26.50 27.69
C ILE A 8 3.51 25.08 27.32
N GLY A 9 3.45 24.79 26.01
CA GLY A 9 3.27 23.41 25.55
C GLY A 9 2.57 23.17 24.21
N HIS A 10 2.75 24.01 23.20
CA HIS A 10 2.38 23.63 21.83
C HIS A 10 3.53 23.99 20.89
N GLY A 11 4.61 23.20 20.94
CA GLY A 11 5.46 23.07 19.76
C GLY A 11 4.58 22.66 18.58
N PRO A 12 4.89 23.03 17.33
CA PRO A 12 4.07 22.66 16.19
C PRO A 12 3.86 21.15 16.21
N SER A 13 2.66 20.71 16.59
CA SER A 13 2.27 19.31 16.58
C SER A 13 2.02 18.97 15.12
N VAL A 14 3.11 18.78 14.37
CA VAL A 14 3.07 18.31 12.99
C VAL A 14 2.26 17.02 13.02
N PRO A 15 1.04 17.02 12.46
CA PRO A 15 0.19 15.84 12.52
C PRO A 15 0.94 14.66 11.89
N TYR A 16 0.86 13.49 12.51
CA TYR A 16 1.43 12.23 12.00
C TYR A 16 2.96 12.08 12.04
N LEU A 17 3.71 13.03 12.63
CA LEU A 17 5.18 12.95 12.67
C LEU A 17 5.68 11.70 13.39
N ARG A 18 5.04 11.33 14.51
CA ARG A 18 5.39 10.13 15.28
C ARG A 18 5.19 8.88 14.42
N GLU A 19 4.06 8.78 13.75
CA GLU A 19 3.67 7.64 12.91
C GLU A 19 4.63 7.49 11.74
N VAL A 20 4.98 8.60 11.08
CA VAL A 20 5.97 8.64 10.00
C VAL A 20 7.35 8.19 10.50
N LEU A 21 7.82 8.69 11.65
CA LEU A 21 9.12 8.29 12.21
C LEU A 21 9.15 6.81 12.58
N VAL A 22 8.09 6.29 13.21
CA VAL A 22 7.96 4.88 13.52
C VAL A 22 7.96 4.04 12.26
N PHE A 23 7.19 4.43 11.23
CA PHE A 23 7.13 3.73 9.95
C PHE A 23 8.49 3.70 9.26
N LEU A 24 9.20 4.84 9.21
CA LEU A 24 10.53 4.95 8.63
C LEU A 24 11.54 4.08 9.38
N LEU A 25 11.56 4.12 10.71
CA LEU A 25 12.46 3.33 11.52
C LEU A 25 12.20 1.83 11.36
N ALA A 26 10.95 1.41 11.45
CA ALA A 26 10.56 0.01 11.25
C ALA A 26 10.94 -0.47 9.85
N THR A 27 10.72 0.35 8.83
CA THR A 27 11.09 0.06 7.44
C THR A 27 12.59 -0.11 7.27
N VAL A 28 13.40 0.81 7.79
CA VAL A 28 14.86 0.77 7.70
C VAL A 28 15.44 -0.46 8.40
N LEU A 29 14.82 -0.94 9.47
CA LEU A 29 15.27 -2.13 10.20
C LEU A 29 14.80 -3.43 9.55
N VAL A 30 13.52 -3.53 9.18
CA VAL A 30 12.88 -4.79 8.77
C VAL A 30 13.09 -5.07 7.28
N VAL A 31 13.01 -4.07 6.41
CA VAL A 31 13.06 -4.30 4.96
C VAL A 31 14.41 -4.86 4.49
N PRO A 32 15.59 -4.37 4.94
CA PRO A 32 16.86 -4.98 4.58
C PRO A 32 16.99 -6.43 5.07
N LEU A 33 16.41 -6.75 6.22
CA LEU A 33 16.38 -8.13 6.73
C LEU A 33 15.54 -9.04 5.82
N LEU A 34 14.37 -8.58 5.37
CA LEU A 34 13.54 -9.33 4.43
C LEU A 34 14.18 -9.44 3.03
N GLN A 35 14.90 -8.41 2.58
CA GLN A 35 15.65 -8.47 1.33
C GLN A 35 16.79 -9.50 1.39
N ARG A 36 17.42 -9.71 2.55
CA ARG A 36 18.39 -10.82 2.74
C ARG A 36 17.76 -12.19 2.54
N LEU A 37 16.45 -12.33 2.77
CA LEU A 37 15.67 -13.53 2.50
C LEU A 37 15.20 -13.62 1.03
N ARG A 38 15.71 -12.77 0.14
CA ARG A 38 15.32 -12.67 -1.29
C ARG A 38 13.86 -12.26 -1.52
N ALA A 39 13.22 -11.61 -0.56
CA ALA A 39 11.89 -11.04 -0.76
C ALA A 39 11.95 -9.74 -1.57
N SER A 40 10.89 -9.46 -2.34
CA SER A 40 10.74 -8.17 -3.02
C SER A 40 10.64 -7.03 -1.99
N PRO A 41 11.30 -5.88 -2.21
CA PRO A 41 11.20 -4.72 -1.32
C PRO A 41 9.75 -4.29 -1.05
N VAL A 42 8.88 -4.37 -2.06
CA VAL A 42 7.46 -4.03 -1.96
C VAL A 42 6.75 -4.89 -0.90
N LEU A 43 7.01 -6.20 -0.89
CA LEU A 43 6.46 -7.11 0.11
C LEU A 43 6.99 -6.76 1.51
N GLY A 44 8.24 -6.29 1.61
CA GLY A 44 8.81 -5.81 2.86
C GLY A 44 8.08 -4.60 3.43
N TYR A 45 7.78 -3.60 2.59
CA TYR A 45 7.01 -2.43 3.01
C TYR A 45 5.58 -2.80 3.47
N LEU A 46 4.92 -3.71 2.75
CA LEU A 46 3.59 -4.22 3.13
C LEU A 46 3.64 -5.00 4.45
N PHE A 47 4.66 -5.84 4.64
CA PHE A 47 4.84 -6.58 5.88
C PHE A 47 5.07 -5.66 7.08
N VAL A 48 5.89 -4.62 6.93
CA VAL A 48 6.09 -3.62 7.98
C VAL A 48 4.78 -2.95 8.34
N GLY A 49 4.00 -2.50 7.35
CA GLY A 49 2.68 -1.89 7.57
C GLY A 49 1.72 -2.83 8.31
N ALA A 50 1.64 -4.09 7.89
CA ALA A 50 0.83 -5.11 8.56
C ALA A 50 1.30 -5.37 10.00
N LEU A 51 2.62 -5.39 10.23
CA LEU A 51 3.22 -5.65 11.52
C LEU A 51 3.03 -4.51 12.52
N ILE A 52 3.17 -3.25 12.10
CA ILE A 52 3.06 -2.10 13.03
C ILE A 52 1.65 -1.54 13.14
N GLY A 53 0.77 -1.89 12.20
CA GLY A 53 -0.62 -1.48 12.16
C GLY A 53 -1.49 -2.08 13.28
N PRO A 54 -2.79 -1.76 13.29
CA PRO A 54 -3.70 -2.14 14.37
C PRO A 54 -3.94 -3.66 14.48
N PHE A 55 -3.71 -4.41 13.41
CA PHE A 55 -3.83 -5.88 13.42
C PHE A 55 -2.53 -6.60 13.79
N GLY A 56 -1.40 -5.90 13.85
CA GLY A 56 -0.12 -6.43 14.28
C GLY A 56 0.20 -6.05 15.72
N LEU A 57 1.24 -5.24 15.90
CA LEU A 57 1.76 -4.78 17.18
C LEU A 57 1.01 -3.56 17.74
N ARG A 58 0.03 -3.01 17.00
CA ARG A 58 -0.81 -1.87 17.43
C ARG A 58 -0.02 -0.61 17.79
N ILE A 59 1.17 -0.43 17.21
CA ILE A 59 2.03 0.74 17.46
C ILE A 59 1.44 2.00 16.81
N ILE A 60 0.79 1.81 15.65
CA ILE A 60 -0.01 2.81 14.95
C ILE A 60 -1.48 2.46 15.16
N SER A 61 -2.22 3.37 15.80
CA SER A 61 -3.67 3.21 16.06
C SER A 61 -4.53 4.20 15.29
N ASP A 62 -3.96 5.33 14.85
CA ASP A 62 -4.64 6.31 14.01
C ASP A 62 -4.54 5.89 12.54
N VAL A 63 -5.57 5.17 12.08
CA VAL A 63 -5.64 4.65 10.70
C VAL A 63 -6.02 5.75 9.72
N ASP A 64 -6.89 6.68 10.13
CA ASP A 64 -7.39 7.76 9.27
C ASP A 64 -6.27 8.74 8.90
N GLY A 65 -5.43 9.07 9.87
CA GLY A 65 -4.24 9.89 9.65
C GLY A 65 -3.24 9.28 8.66
N VAL A 66 -2.95 8.00 8.83
CA VAL A 66 -2.03 7.26 7.95
C VAL A 66 -2.64 7.04 6.56
N ALA A 67 -3.96 6.91 6.45
CA ALA A 67 -4.65 6.76 5.17
C ALA A 67 -4.45 7.98 4.26
N ALA A 68 -4.52 9.20 4.82
CA ALA A 68 -4.28 10.42 4.05
C ALA A 68 -2.84 10.48 3.49
N LEU A 69 -1.84 10.09 4.28
CA LEU A 69 -0.46 10.00 3.83
C LEU A 69 -0.26 8.89 2.78
N ALA A 70 -0.90 7.74 2.95
CA ALA A 70 -0.83 6.63 2.00
C ALA A 70 -1.45 7.00 0.64
N GLN A 71 -2.56 7.74 0.63
CA GLN A 71 -3.17 8.26 -0.60
C GLN A 71 -2.18 9.16 -1.38
N LEU A 72 -1.53 10.09 -0.69
CA LEU A 72 -0.49 10.93 -1.31
C LEU A 72 0.68 10.08 -1.83
N GLY A 73 1.13 9.08 -1.07
CA GLY A 73 2.17 8.15 -1.48
C GLY A 73 1.83 7.37 -2.76
N VAL A 74 0.61 6.84 -2.86
CA VAL A 74 0.14 6.16 -4.08
C VAL A 74 0.05 7.13 -5.26
N VAL A 75 -0.46 8.35 -5.05
CA VAL A 75 -0.52 9.38 -6.11
C VAL A 75 0.89 9.74 -6.60
N PHE A 76 1.86 9.95 -5.69
CA PHE A 76 3.24 10.22 -6.07
C PHE A 76 3.89 9.03 -6.79
N LEU A 77 3.64 7.80 -6.34
CA LEU A 77 4.15 6.60 -6.99
C LEU A 77 3.61 6.46 -8.42
N LEU A 78 2.29 6.62 -8.60
CA LEU A 78 1.66 6.57 -9.92
C LEU A 78 2.12 7.73 -10.82
N PHE A 79 2.36 8.90 -10.25
CA PHE A 79 2.93 10.03 -10.97
C PHE A 79 4.36 9.75 -11.46
N ILE A 80 5.22 9.20 -10.60
CA ILE A 80 6.59 8.81 -10.96
C ILE A 80 6.56 7.72 -12.04
N ILE A 81 5.72 6.70 -11.89
CA ILE A 81 5.53 5.66 -12.91
C ILE A 81 5.10 6.31 -14.24
N GLY A 82 4.20 7.29 -14.20
CA GLY A 82 3.78 8.06 -15.37
C GLY A 82 4.92 8.86 -16.02
N LEU A 83 5.83 9.44 -15.23
CA LEU A 83 7.01 10.17 -15.72
C LEU A 83 8.09 9.23 -16.28
N GLU A 84 8.25 8.03 -15.72
CA GLU A 84 9.21 7.02 -16.17
C GLU A 84 8.77 6.32 -17.47
N LEU A 85 7.46 6.26 -17.71
CA LEU A 85 6.89 5.67 -18.92
C LEU A 85 6.82 6.69 -20.06
N SER A 86 7.71 6.55 -21.04
CA SER A 86 7.59 7.29 -22.30
C SER A 86 6.43 6.77 -23.17
N LEU A 87 5.78 7.65 -23.94
CA LEU A 87 4.70 7.27 -24.86
C LEU A 87 5.16 6.23 -25.90
N GLU A 88 6.42 6.28 -26.32
CA GLU A 88 7.02 5.33 -27.26
C GLU A 88 7.15 3.94 -26.64
N ARG A 89 7.64 3.88 -25.39
CA ARG A 89 7.71 2.63 -24.63
C ARG A 89 6.30 2.09 -24.44
N LEU A 90 5.35 2.90 -23.97
CA LEU A 90 3.96 2.50 -23.79
C LEU A 90 3.33 1.94 -25.07
N ARG A 91 3.56 2.56 -26.23
CA ARG A 91 3.06 2.05 -27.52
C ARG A 91 3.73 0.74 -27.94
N ALA A 92 5.04 0.59 -27.70
CA ALA A 92 5.77 -0.64 -28.03
C ALA A 92 5.29 -1.84 -27.19
N MET A 93 5.04 -1.64 -25.88
CA MET A 93 4.48 -2.66 -25.00
C MET A 93 2.94 -2.71 -25.01
N GLY A 94 2.24 -1.75 -25.63
CA GLY A 94 0.79 -1.67 -25.61
C GLY A 94 0.11 -2.93 -26.14
N ARG A 95 0.60 -3.51 -27.24
CA ARG A 95 0.08 -4.80 -27.74
C ARG A 95 0.27 -5.95 -26.75
N LEU A 96 1.38 -5.97 -26.01
CA LEU A 96 1.63 -7.00 -25.00
C LEU A 96 0.75 -6.77 -23.76
N ILE A 97 0.61 -5.53 -23.30
CA ILE A 97 -0.20 -5.18 -22.12
C ILE A 97 -1.69 -5.42 -22.39
N PHE A 98 -2.22 -4.90 -23.50
CA PHE A 98 -3.64 -5.05 -23.82
C PHE A 98 -3.98 -6.46 -24.33
N GLY A 99 -3.05 -7.13 -25.03
CA GLY A 99 -3.24 -8.50 -25.51
C GLY A 99 -2.99 -9.53 -24.42
N LEU A 100 -1.72 -9.74 -24.06
CA LEU A 100 -1.32 -10.77 -23.09
C LEU A 100 -1.76 -10.39 -21.66
N GLY A 101 -1.60 -9.13 -21.25
CA GLY A 101 -2.04 -8.68 -19.92
C GLY A 101 -3.56 -8.76 -19.76
N GLY A 102 -4.33 -8.34 -20.76
CA GLY A 102 -5.79 -8.50 -20.78
C GLY A 102 -6.23 -9.97 -20.71
N ALA A 103 -5.61 -10.83 -21.53
CA ALA A 103 -5.86 -12.27 -21.50
C ALA A 103 -5.49 -12.89 -20.14
N GLN A 104 -4.38 -12.46 -19.53
CA GLN A 104 -3.93 -12.94 -18.23
C GLN A 104 -4.90 -12.52 -17.13
N VAL A 105 -5.34 -11.26 -17.09
CA VAL A 105 -6.32 -10.77 -16.11
C VAL A 105 -7.66 -11.49 -16.27
N GLY A 106 -8.14 -11.63 -17.51
CA GLY A 106 -9.38 -12.37 -17.78
C GLY A 106 -9.29 -13.83 -17.35
N LEU A 107 -8.17 -14.51 -17.66
CA LEU A 107 -7.96 -15.89 -17.24
C LEU A 107 -7.85 -16.02 -15.72
N SER A 108 -7.09 -15.15 -15.05
CA SER A 108 -7.00 -15.18 -13.58
C SER A 108 -8.36 -14.92 -12.94
N ALA A 109 -9.16 -14.00 -13.50
CA ALA A 109 -10.48 -13.70 -12.99
C ALA A 109 -11.44 -14.88 -13.11
N ILE A 110 -11.42 -15.57 -14.25
CA ILE A 110 -12.20 -16.79 -14.46
C ILE A 110 -11.76 -17.88 -13.48
N VAL A 111 -10.46 -18.14 -13.36
CA VAL A 111 -9.93 -19.20 -12.47
C VAL A 111 -10.26 -18.92 -11.00
N ILE A 112 -10.00 -17.70 -10.53
CA ILE A 112 -10.28 -17.29 -9.14
C ILE A 112 -11.79 -17.33 -8.88
N GLY A 113 -12.61 -16.84 -9.82
CA GLY A 113 -14.07 -16.87 -9.70
C GLY A 113 -14.64 -18.29 -9.61
N PHE A 114 -14.15 -19.22 -10.44
CA PHE A 114 -14.56 -20.63 -10.35
C PHE A 114 -14.16 -21.28 -9.03
N ILE A 115 -12.96 -20.99 -8.53
CA ILE A 115 -12.50 -21.48 -7.21
C ILE A 115 -13.40 -20.91 -6.10
N ALA A 116 -13.71 -19.62 -6.14
CA ALA A 116 -14.57 -18.96 -5.16
C ALA A 116 -16.00 -19.54 -5.16
N TRP A 117 -16.56 -19.79 -6.35
CA TRP A 117 -17.87 -20.43 -6.48
C TRP A 117 -17.87 -21.88 -5.96
N GLY A 118 -16.79 -22.64 -6.24
CA GLY A 118 -16.61 -23.99 -5.72
C GLY A 118 -16.54 -24.07 -4.18
N TRP A 119 -16.17 -22.97 -3.52
CA TRP A 119 -16.21 -22.83 -2.07
C TRP A 119 -17.59 -22.49 -1.48
N GLY A 120 -18.63 -22.41 -2.32
CA GLY A 120 -20.00 -22.13 -1.89
C GLY A 120 -20.35 -20.65 -1.79
N ASN A 121 -19.52 -19.75 -2.34
CA ASN A 121 -19.85 -18.33 -2.43
C ASN A 121 -20.95 -18.08 -3.46
N SER A 122 -21.74 -17.02 -3.26
CA SER A 122 -22.75 -16.62 -4.24
C SER A 122 -22.10 -16.24 -5.58
N PRO A 123 -22.83 -16.38 -6.72
CA PRO A 123 -22.28 -16.04 -8.03
C PRO A 123 -21.76 -14.60 -8.12
N GLU A 124 -22.40 -13.66 -7.42
CA GLU A 124 -22.01 -12.25 -7.41
C GLU A 124 -20.68 -12.05 -6.67
N ALA A 125 -20.52 -12.66 -5.49
CA ALA A 125 -19.27 -12.62 -4.74
C ALA A 125 -18.13 -13.29 -5.51
N ALA A 126 -18.39 -14.43 -6.16
CA ALA A 126 -17.40 -15.13 -6.95
C ALA A 126 -16.90 -14.31 -8.14
N ILE A 127 -17.79 -13.60 -8.84
CA ILE A 127 -17.43 -12.70 -9.94
C ILE A 127 -16.58 -11.53 -9.43
N ILE A 128 -16.98 -10.91 -8.31
CA ILE A 128 -16.25 -9.76 -7.72
C ILE A 128 -14.86 -10.18 -7.23
N LEU A 129 -14.71 -11.38 -6.67
CA LEU A 129 -13.41 -11.89 -6.21
C LEU A 129 -12.49 -12.26 -7.37
N GLY A 130 -13.06 -12.66 -8.51
CA GLY A 130 -12.28 -12.97 -9.71
C GLY A 130 -11.73 -11.72 -10.39
N MET A 131 -12.57 -10.71 -10.59
CA MET A 131 -12.22 -9.44 -11.23
C MET A 131 -11.12 -8.68 -10.47
#